data_AF-A0A6A5AA90-F1
#
_entry.id   AF-A0A6A5AA90-F1
#
_cell.length_a   1.000
_cell.length_b   1.000
_cell.length_c   1.000
_cell.angle_alpha   90.00
_cell.angle_beta   90.00
_cell.angle_gamma   90.00
#
_symmetry.space_group_name_H-M   'P 1'
#
loop_
_entity.id
_entity.type
_entity.pdbx_description
1 polymer ?
#
loop_
_entity_poly.entity_id
_entity_poly.type
_entity_poly.pdbx_seq_one_letter_code
_entity_poly.pdbx_strand_id
1 'polypeptide(L)'
;VLDGKPHNVSFAVGHGLAYWPTNANLLVYQDHNVEKTVATLDRKVFDRNVVPNVAVRNFFNSQTVRTKATRQVNVESTITNSQGIRKYNLQQKFNFVNREEFTLRGQSFKVRSTTQTKTTIEFQDGTTTTKYYTEDYPLNGAKWPSDNRANALVERDLRQKLRIDGNKDHFRVGVDGYELTIAQKAKAKSGSTSFNQVALAASNSTGCYSLNVRSDSGIYTEYVEAETCPNVNQYVGDYSDDGDDLPNTLE
;
A
#
# COMPACT_ATOMS: atom_id res chain seq x y z
N VAL A 1 28.54 5.68 -6.94
CA VAL A 1 28.80 5.03 -8.24
C VAL A 1 27.69 4.01 -8.47
N LEU A 2 26.80 4.24 -9.45
CA LEU A 2 26.15 3.10 -10.12
C LEU A 2 27.33 2.35 -10.74
N ASP A 3 27.61 1.14 -10.28
CA ASP A 3 28.79 0.36 -10.69
C ASP A 3 28.80 0.00 -12.19
N GLY A 4 27.78 0.44 -12.94
CA GLY A 4 27.59 0.14 -14.35
C GLY A 4 27.31 -1.33 -14.60
N LYS A 5 27.13 -2.13 -13.53
CA LYS A 5 26.91 -3.57 -13.64
C LYS A 5 25.41 -3.85 -13.69
N PRO A 6 25.01 -4.94 -14.37
CA PRO A 6 23.64 -5.42 -14.30
C PRO A 6 23.27 -5.79 -12.86
N HIS A 7 22.19 -5.21 -12.35
CA HIS A 7 21.57 -5.62 -11.08
C HIS A 7 20.27 -6.35 -11.38
N ASN A 8 20.11 -7.55 -10.81
CA ASN A 8 18.87 -8.30 -10.93
C ASN A 8 17.94 -7.95 -9.77
N VAL A 9 16.82 -7.31 -10.09
CA VAL A 9 15.69 -7.17 -9.17
C VAL A 9 14.70 -8.29 -9.50
N SER A 10 14.36 -9.11 -8.52
CA SER A 10 13.45 -10.25 -8.70
C SER A 10 12.34 -10.21 -7.66
N PHE A 11 11.11 -10.42 -8.11
CA PHE A 11 9.94 -10.58 -7.26
C PHE A 11 9.51 -12.04 -7.30
N ALA A 12 9.33 -12.66 -6.14
CA ALA A 12 8.84 -14.02 -6.04
C ALA A 12 7.68 -14.05 -5.04
N VAL A 13 6.55 -14.62 -5.47
CA VAL A 13 5.40 -14.90 -4.60
C VAL A 13 5.43 -16.39 -4.29
N GLY A 14 5.85 -16.74 -3.07
CA GLY A 14 5.76 -18.12 -2.56
C GLY A 14 4.41 -18.38 -1.91
N HIS A 15 3.84 -19.57 -2.10
CA HIS A 15 2.61 -20.03 -1.44
C HIS A 15 1.39 -19.07 -1.58
N GLY A 16 1.21 -18.49 -2.77
CA GLY A 16 0.16 -17.51 -3.00
C GLY A 16 -1.25 -18.11 -3.03
N LEU A 17 -2.18 -17.55 -2.24
CA LEU A 17 -3.61 -17.58 -2.54
C LEU A 17 -3.89 -16.73 -3.81
N ALA A 18 -5.01 -16.99 -4.49
CA ALA A 18 -5.28 -16.70 -5.91
C ALA A 18 -5.02 -15.28 -6.46
N TYR A 19 -4.68 -14.26 -5.65
CA TYR A 19 -4.38 -12.90 -6.10
C TYR A 19 -3.51 -12.13 -5.10
N TRP A 20 -2.49 -11.42 -5.62
CA TRP A 20 -1.60 -10.52 -4.85
C TRP A 20 -1.40 -9.21 -5.61
N PRO A 21 -1.87 -8.06 -5.08
CA PRO A 21 -1.42 -6.77 -5.60
C PRO A 21 0.03 -6.54 -5.16
N THR A 22 0.94 -6.30 -6.13
CA THR A 22 2.35 -5.97 -5.85
C THR A 22 2.71 -4.67 -6.57
N ASN A 23 3.35 -3.73 -5.87
CA ASN A 23 3.90 -2.51 -6.44
C ASN A 23 5.40 -2.45 -6.10
N ALA A 24 6.22 -2.00 -7.05
CA ALA A 24 7.62 -1.69 -6.83
C ALA A 24 8.02 -0.47 -7.66
N ASN A 25 8.64 0.50 -6.99
CA ASN A 25 9.21 1.69 -7.63
C ASN A 25 10.71 1.75 -7.33
N LEU A 26 11.53 1.90 -8.36
CA LEU A 26 12.95 2.17 -8.23
C LEU A 26 13.21 3.64 -8.57
N LEU A 27 13.53 4.45 -7.57
CA LEU A 27 13.95 5.83 -7.77
C LEU A 27 15.48 5.89 -7.63
N VAL A 28 16.16 6.32 -8.69
CA VAL A 28 17.63 6.39 -8.74
C VAL A 28 18.05 7.85 -8.73
N TYR A 29 18.98 8.20 -7.84
CA TYR A 29 19.64 9.51 -7.85
C TYR A 29 21.12 9.33 -8.20
N GLN A 30 21.57 10.06 -9.22
CA GLN A 30 22.98 10.16 -9.58
C GLN A 30 23.56 11.43 -8.96
N ASP A 31 24.54 11.26 -8.08
CA ASP A 31 25.30 12.37 -7.52
C ASP A 31 26.51 12.66 -8.41
N HIS A 32 26.58 13.86 -8.96
CA HIS A 32 27.66 14.31 -9.85
C HIS A 32 28.82 15.00 -9.11
N ASN A 33 28.66 15.29 -7.82
CA ASN A 33 29.59 16.14 -7.06
C ASN A 33 30.57 15.34 -6.19
N VAL A 34 30.49 14.01 -6.21
CA VAL A 34 31.43 13.11 -5.55
C VAL A 34 31.84 11.99 -6.49
N GLU A 35 33.10 11.57 -6.41
CA GLU A 35 33.58 10.41 -7.17
C GLU A 35 32.78 9.14 -6.81
N LYS A 36 32.35 9.02 -5.54
CA LYS A 36 31.60 7.85 -5.08
C LYS A 36 30.57 8.15 -3.99
N THR A 37 29.31 7.94 -4.32
CA THR A 37 28.26 7.60 -3.34
C THR A 37 28.51 6.20 -2.76
N VAL A 38 28.51 6.09 -1.44
CA VAL A 38 28.63 4.82 -0.69
C VAL A 38 27.30 4.54 0.00
N ALA A 39 26.79 3.33 -0.13
CA ALA A 39 25.61 2.87 0.59
C ALA A 39 25.94 1.55 1.31
N THR A 40 25.61 1.47 2.59
CA THR A 40 25.77 0.27 3.41
C THR A 40 24.42 -0.19 3.92
N LEU A 41 24.22 -1.51 3.94
CA LEU A 41 23.11 -2.15 4.62
C LEU A 41 23.60 -2.50 6.02
N ASP A 42 23.23 -1.70 6.99
CA ASP A 42 23.72 -1.82 8.36
C ASP A 42 22.97 -2.92 9.11
N ARG A 43 21.66 -3.03 8.85
CA ARG A 43 20.81 -4.08 9.40
C ARG A 43 19.69 -4.46 8.44
N LYS A 44 19.39 -5.75 8.39
CA LYS A 44 18.21 -6.28 7.71
C LYS A 44 17.56 -7.36 8.55
N VAL A 45 16.38 -7.05 9.08
CA VAL A 45 15.50 -8.01 9.75
C VAL A 45 14.34 -8.33 8.80
N PHE A 46 14.32 -9.56 8.31
CA PHE A 46 13.33 -10.04 7.36
C PHE A 46 13.08 -11.52 7.60
N ASP A 47 11.97 -11.83 8.28
CA ASP A 47 11.59 -13.21 8.51
C ASP A 47 11.34 -13.90 7.18
N ARG A 48 12.04 -15.02 6.94
CA ARG A 48 11.98 -15.73 5.65
C ARG A 48 10.57 -16.22 5.35
N ASN A 49 9.86 -16.71 6.37
CA ASN A 49 8.55 -17.35 6.24
C ASN A 49 7.54 -16.74 7.22
N VAL A 50 6.36 -16.39 6.71
CA VAL A 50 5.19 -16.10 7.55
C VAL A 50 4.28 -17.32 7.45
N VAL A 51 4.00 -17.97 8.58
CA VAL A 51 3.00 -19.03 8.64
C VAL A 51 1.62 -18.37 8.74
N PRO A 52 0.74 -18.52 7.74
CA PRO A 52 -0.60 -17.94 7.84
C PRO A 52 -1.41 -18.64 8.93
N ASN A 53 -2.16 -17.86 9.71
CA ASN A 53 -3.19 -18.39 10.59
C ASN A 53 -4.43 -18.69 9.75
N VAL A 54 -4.78 -19.98 9.64
CA VAL A 54 -5.96 -20.44 8.89
C VAL A 54 -6.98 -21.02 9.86
N ALA A 55 -8.19 -20.48 9.82
CA ALA A 55 -9.33 -20.98 10.57
C ALA A 55 -10.43 -21.41 9.61
N VAL A 56 -10.82 -22.69 9.69
CA VAL A 56 -11.93 -23.26 8.91
C VAL A 56 -13.10 -23.52 9.83
N ARG A 57 -14.29 -23.01 9.47
CA ARG A 57 -15.55 -23.31 10.15
C ARG A 57 -16.51 -23.95 9.17
N ASN A 58 -16.97 -25.14 9.50
CA ASN A 58 -18.01 -25.84 8.75
C ASN A 58 -19.33 -25.74 9.51
N PHE A 59 -20.43 -25.47 8.81
CA PHE A 59 -21.77 -25.47 9.39
C PHE A 59 -22.80 -25.87 8.34
N PHE A 60 -23.40 -27.06 8.50
CA PHE A 60 -24.26 -27.68 7.48
C PHE A 60 -23.62 -27.57 6.08
N ASN A 61 -24.40 -27.19 5.06
CA ASN A 61 -23.95 -27.01 3.68
C ASN A 61 -23.23 -25.68 3.45
N SER A 62 -22.44 -25.23 4.43
CA SER A 62 -21.61 -24.04 4.33
C SER A 62 -20.23 -24.23 4.96
N GLN A 63 -19.24 -23.58 4.37
CA GLN A 63 -17.86 -23.54 4.84
C GLN A 63 -17.38 -22.10 4.82
N THR A 64 -16.73 -21.67 5.89
CA THR A 64 -16.01 -20.40 5.96
C THR A 64 -14.52 -20.68 6.18
N VAL A 65 -13.69 -20.14 5.31
CA VAL A 65 -12.23 -20.17 5.45
C VAL A 65 -11.77 -18.75 5.77
N ARG A 66 -11.04 -18.58 6.88
CA ARG A 66 -10.39 -17.32 7.23
C ARG A 66 -8.89 -17.51 7.23
N THR A 67 -8.17 -16.65 6.53
CA THR A 67 -6.71 -16.64 6.49
C THR A 67 -6.22 -15.28 6.96
N LYS A 68 -5.27 -15.25 7.88
CA LYS A 68 -4.56 -14.04 8.30
C LYS A 68 -3.06 -14.28 8.17
N ALA A 69 -2.33 -13.31 7.64
CA ALA A 69 -0.88 -13.32 7.61
C ALA A 69 -0.37 -11.89 7.81
N THR A 70 0.65 -11.74 8.64
CA THR A 70 1.34 -10.47 8.87
C THR A 70 2.83 -10.67 8.72
N ARG A 71 3.48 -9.75 7.99
CA ARG A 71 4.92 -9.71 7.82
C ARG A 71 5.44 -8.34 8.22
N GLN A 72 6.60 -8.31 8.86
CA GLN A 72 7.33 -7.07 9.09
C GLN A 72 8.72 -7.16 8.47
N VAL A 73 9.22 -6.00 8.06
CA VAL A 73 10.54 -5.82 7.46
C VAL A 73 11.15 -4.58 8.09
N ASN A 74 12.33 -4.74 8.66
CA ASN A 74 13.10 -3.61 9.20
C ASN A 74 14.46 -3.58 8.50
N VAL A 75 14.79 -2.43 7.93
CA VAL A 75 16.05 -2.20 7.23
C VAL A 75 16.67 -0.92 7.76
N GLU A 76 17.93 -1.01 8.16
CA GLU A 76 18.76 0.14 8.49
C GLU A 76 19.86 0.23 7.43
N SER A 77 20.04 1.42 6.87
CA SER A 77 21.09 1.67 5.89
C SER A 77 21.70 3.05 6.07
N THR A 78 22.98 3.17 5.73
CA THR A 78 23.69 4.44 5.73
C THR A 78 24.06 4.79 4.30
N ILE A 79 23.80 6.03 3.89
CA ILE A 79 24.20 6.56 2.60
C ILE A 79 25.11 7.77 2.83
N THR A 80 26.27 7.75 2.17
CA THR A 80 27.24 8.85 2.15
C THR A 80 27.37 9.37 0.72
N ASN A 81 27.12 10.65 0.52
CA ASN A 81 27.21 11.33 -0.77
C ASN A 81 27.74 12.77 -0.62
N SER A 82 27.67 13.59 -1.67
CA SER A 82 28.12 14.99 -1.63
C SER A 82 27.37 15.85 -0.61
N GLN A 83 26.18 15.43 -0.20
CA GLN A 83 25.31 16.11 0.76
C GLN A 83 25.51 15.62 2.19
N GLY A 84 26.55 14.81 2.45
CA GLY A 84 26.89 14.30 3.78
C GLY A 84 26.47 12.84 4.01
N ILE A 85 26.39 12.47 5.30
CA ILE A 85 26.00 11.12 5.73
C ILE A 85 24.54 11.15 6.19
N ARG A 86 23.77 10.15 5.77
CA ARG A 86 22.36 9.96 6.15
C ARG A 86 22.15 8.53 6.59
N LYS A 87 21.47 8.35 7.72
CA LYS A 87 20.98 7.05 8.17
C LYS A 87 19.52 6.92 7.83
N TYR A 88 19.14 5.79 7.29
CA TYR A 88 17.77 5.45 6.89
C TYR A 88 17.29 4.30 7.77
N ASN A 89 16.12 4.45 8.37
CA ASN A 89 15.39 3.39 9.04
C ASN A 89 14.08 3.16 8.30
N LEU A 90 13.93 2.01 7.67
CA LEU A 90 12.73 1.58 6.95
C LEU A 90 12.05 0.47 7.73
N GLN A 91 10.80 0.72 8.12
CA GLN A 91 9.92 -0.27 8.74
C GLN A 91 8.72 -0.46 7.82
N GLN A 92 8.46 -1.70 7.43
CA GLN A 92 7.34 -2.03 6.55
C GLN A 92 6.54 -3.19 7.13
N LYS A 93 5.24 -2.97 7.36
CA LYS A 93 4.28 -3.97 7.84
C LYS A 93 3.31 -4.32 6.71
N PHE A 94 3.23 -5.59 6.37
CA PHE A 94 2.28 -6.15 5.42
C PHE A 94 1.26 -6.97 6.19
N ASN A 95 -0.02 -6.68 5.99
CA ASN A 95 -1.13 -7.44 6.56
C ASN A 95 -1.99 -7.99 5.43
N PHE A 96 -2.37 -9.25 5.55
CA PHE A 96 -3.28 -9.93 4.66
C PHE A 96 -4.39 -10.59 5.47
N VAL A 97 -5.63 -10.31 5.12
CA VAL A 97 -6.81 -10.96 5.67
C VAL A 97 -7.69 -11.43 4.51
N ASN A 98 -8.02 -12.71 4.49
CA ASN A 98 -8.98 -13.31 3.58
C ASN A 98 -10.10 -13.97 4.37
N ARG A 99 -11.32 -13.83 3.88
CA ARG A 99 -12.49 -14.57 4.32
C ARG A 99 -13.25 -15.06 3.10
N GLU A 100 -13.26 -16.36 2.90
CA GLU A 100 -14.04 -17.03 1.86
C GLU A 100 -15.23 -17.75 2.49
N GLU A 101 -16.39 -17.64 1.85
CA GLU A 101 -17.60 -18.35 2.26
C GLU A 101 -18.12 -19.15 1.08
N PHE A 102 -18.32 -20.44 1.32
CA PHE A 102 -18.92 -21.38 0.40
C PHE A 102 -20.26 -21.81 0.96
N THR A 103 -21.32 -21.71 0.16
CA THR A 103 -22.68 -22.12 0.52
C THR A 103 -23.32 -22.84 -0.67
N LEU A 104 -24.41 -23.58 -0.45
CA LEU A 104 -25.22 -24.11 -1.57
C LEU A 104 -25.70 -23.03 -2.55
N ARG A 105 -25.82 -21.79 -2.05
CA ARG A 105 -26.33 -20.66 -2.83
C ARG A 105 -25.22 -19.91 -3.53
N GLY A 106 -23.95 -20.30 -3.40
CA GLY A 106 -22.85 -19.61 -4.07
C GLY A 106 -21.62 -19.43 -3.18
N GLN A 107 -20.65 -18.71 -3.73
CA GLN A 107 -19.36 -18.41 -3.11
C GLN A 107 -19.19 -16.90 -2.95
N SER A 108 -18.64 -16.46 -1.83
CA SER A 108 -18.18 -15.08 -1.66
C SER A 108 -16.77 -15.05 -1.09
N PHE A 109 -16.07 -13.95 -1.32
CA PHE A 109 -14.78 -13.69 -0.72
C PHE A 109 -14.67 -12.22 -0.31
N LYS A 110 -13.92 -11.98 0.76
CA LYS A 110 -13.48 -10.67 1.22
C LYS A 110 -12.00 -10.75 1.53
N VAL A 111 -11.20 -10.04 0.76
CA VAL A 111 -9.77 -9.89 0.97
C VAL A 111 -9.44 -8.45 1.27
N ARG A 112 -8.49 -8.25 2.18
CA ARG A 112 -7.90 -6.96 2.46
C ARG A 112 -6.40 -7.15 2.61
N SER A 113 -5.65 -6.44 1.77
CA SER A 113 -4.20 -6.33 1.91
C SER A 113 -3.88 -4.91 2.35
N THR A 114 -3.08 -4.76 3.40
CA THR A 114 -2.66 -3.44 3.89
C THR A 114 -1.14 -3.42 4.00
N THR A 115 -0.51 -2.43 3.37
CA THR A 115 0.92 -2.15 3.48
C THR A 115 1.09 -0.84 4.22
N GLN A 116 1.89 -0.84 5.27
CA GLN A 116 2.27 0.37 6.00
C GLN A 116 3.79 0.48 5.96
N THR A 117 4.28 1.62 5.54
CA THR A 117 5.72 1.91 5.41
C THR A 117 6.04 3.17 6.17
N LYS A 118 6.96 3.06 7.13
CA LYS A 118 7.59 4.18 7.82
C LYS A 118 9.04 4.25 7.37
N THR A 119 9.46 5.39 6.84
CA THR A 119 10.86 5.65 6.50
C THR A 119 11.32 6.87 7.27
N THR A 120 12.31 6.72 8.14
CA THR A 120 12.95 7.82 8.85
C THR A 120 14.34 8.04 8.27
N ILE A 121 14.67 9.29 7.99
CA ILE A 121 16.01 9.75 7.63
C ILE A 121 16.54 10.53 8.82
N GLU A 122 17.73 10.17 9.30
CA GLU A 122 18.49 10.89 10.30
C GLU A 122 19.75 11.48 9.66
N PHE A 123 19.96 12.78 9.89
CA PHE A 123 21.07 13.55 9.37
C PHE A 123 22.17 13.68 10.43
N GLN A 124 23.38 14.05 10.01
CA GLN A 124 24.52 14.21 10.93
C GLN A 124 24.32 15.29 12.00
N ASP A 125 23.49 16.29 11.72
CA ASP A 125 23.13 17.35 12.65
C ASP A 125 22.05 16.92 13.66
N GLY A 126 21.62 15.65 13.62
CA GLY A 126 20.56 15.10 14.47
C GLY A 126 19.15 15.44 14.00
N THR A 127 18.99 16.18 12.91
CA THR A 127 17.66 16.41 12.33
C THR A 127 17.10 15.09 11.79
N THR A 128 15.78 14.97 11.87
CA THR A 128 15.08 13.78 11.36
C THR A 128 13.93 14.18 10.45
N THR A 129 13.63 13.32 9.48
CA THR A 129 12.43 13.45 8.65
C THR A 129 11.84 12.09 8.45
N THR A 130 10.54 11.96 8.69
CA THR A 130 9.83 10.69 8.63
C THR A 130 8.71 10.73 7.59
N LYS A 131 8.72 9.77 6.68
CA LYS A 131 7.66 9.53 5.71
C LYS A 131 6.82 8.33 6.15
N TYR A 132 5.52 8.51 6.16
CA TYR A 132 4.51 7.47 6.36
C TYR A 132 3.76 7.26 5.06
N TYR A 133 3.66 5.99 4.64
CA TYR A 133 2.93 5.61 3.45
C TYR A 133 2.07 4.39 3.74
N THR A 134 0.77 4.51 3.50
CA THR A 134 -0.19 3.43 3.71
C THR A 134 -0.91 3.12 2.41
N GLU A 135 -0.97 1.83 2.08
CA GLU A 135 -1.80 1.30 1.00
C GLU A 135 -2.80 0.30 1.60
N ASP A 136 -4.09 0.50 1.33
CA ASP A 136 -5.16 -0.40 1.72
C ASP A 136 -5.91 -0.87 0.48
N TYR A 137 -5.93 -2.17 0.27
CA TYR A 137 -6.51 -2.83 -0.89
C TYR A 137 -7.57 -3.85 -0.47
N PRO A 138 -8.78 -3.39 -0.10
CA PRO A 138 -9.95 -4.23 0.03
C PRO A 138 -10.44 -4.68 -1.36
N LEU A 139 -10.64 -5.98 -1.49
CA LEU A 139 -11.20 -6.64 -2.65
C LEU A 139 -12.28 -7.61 -2.18
N ASN A 140 -13.51 -7.46 -2.65
CA ASN A 140 -14.60 -8.37 -2.33
C ASN A 140 -15.21 -8.90 -3.61
N GLY A 141 -15.76 -10.10 -3.54
CA GLY A 141 -16.53 -10.62 -4.65
C GLY A 141 -17.49 -11.72 -4.24
N ALA A 142 -18.44 -11.99 -5.12
CA ALA A 142 -19.41 -13.05 -4.94
C ALA A 142 -19.85 -13.63 -6.29
N LYS A 143 -20.11 -14.93 -6.29
CA LYS A 143 -20.68 -15.69 -7.39
C LYS A 143 -21.94 -16.39 -6.92
N TRP A 144 -23.05 -16.12 -7.60
CA TRP A 144 -24.36 -16.72 -7.31
C TRP A 144 -24.83 -17.56 -8.51
N PRO A 145 -25.38 -18.77 -8.29
CA PRO A 145 -25.87 -19.66 -9.34
C PRO A 145 -27.31 -19.35 -9.80
N SER A 146 -27.78 -18.10 -9.71
CA SER A 146 -29.16 -17.78 -10.11
C SER A 146 -29.33 -17.75 -11.64
N ASP A 147 -30.22 -18.61 -12.15
CA ASP A 147 -30.69 -18.72 -13.55
C ASP A 147 -29.62 -18.90 -14.63
N ASN A 148 -28.88 -20.02 -14.62
CA ASN A 148 -27.97 -20.47 -15.71
C ASN A 148 -26.95 -19.44 -16.23
N ARG A 149 -26.83 -18.26 -15.60
CA ARG A 149 -25.89 -17.19 -15.91
C ARG A 149 -24.96 -17.05 -14.71
N ALA A 150 -23.67 -17.12 -14.96
CA ALA A 150 -22.67 -16.83 -13.95
C ALA A 150 -22.75 -15.33 -13.59
N ASN A 151 -23.48 -15.00 -12.53
CA ASN A 151 -23.50 -13.66 -11.94
C ASN A 151 -22.31 -13.55 -10.98
N ALA A 152 -21.26 -12.87 -11.43
CA ALA A 152 -20.12 -12.50 -10.61
C ALA A 152 -20.15 -11.00 -10.33
N LEU A 153 -19.88 -10.61 -9.09
CA LEU A 153 -19.63 -9.23 -8.66
C LEU A 153 -18.22 -9.15 -8.09
N VAL A 154 -17.45 -8.16 -8.52
CA VAL A 154 -16.16 -7.81 -7.92
C VAL A 154 -16.15 -6.33 -7.59
N GLU A 155 -15.77 -6.00 -6.36
CA GLU A 155 -15.66 -4.63 -5.85
C GLU A 155 -14.28 -4.42 -5.24
N ARG A 156 -13.62 -3.33 -5.64
CA ARG A 156 -12.34 -2.87 -5.07
C ARG A 156 -12.45 -1.42 -4.61
N ASP A 157 -11.72 -1.06 -3.56
CA ASP A 157 -11.59 0.30 -3.05
C ASP A 157 -10.13 0.56 -2.62
N LEU A 158 -9.23 0.72 -3.61
CA LEU A 158 -7.81 1.00 -3.33
C LEU A 158 -7.69 2.37 -2.69
N ARG A 159 -7.01 2.44 -1.55
CA ARG A 159 -6.72 3.70 -0.86
C ARG A 159 -5.23 3.83 -0.60
N GLN A 160 -4.67 4.98 -0.94
CA GLN A 160 -3.28 5.31 -0.67
C GLN A 160 -3.21 6.63 0.10
N LYS A 161 -2.36 6.68 1.13
CA LYS A 161 -2.12 7.87 1.95
C LYS A 161 -0.63 8.10 2.13
N LEU A 162 -0.17 9.32 1.87
CA LEU A 162 1.21 9.76 2.09
C LEU A 162 1.24 10.92 3.09
N ARG A 163 2.04 10.80 4.14
CA ARG A 163 2.31 11.86 5.13
C ARG A 163 3.82 12.00 5.36
N ILE A 164 4.30 13.22 5.53
CA ILE A 164 5.71 13.51 5.80
C ILE A 164 5.81 14.47 6.98
N ASP A 165 6.55 14.07 8.01
CA ASP A 165 6.88 14.87 9.19
C ASP A 165 8.36 15.31 9.10
N GLY A 166 8.64 16.60 9.27
CA GLY A 166 9.98 17.19 9.10
C GLY A 166 10.14 17.96 7.79
N ASN A 167 11.37 18.10 7.29
CA ASN A 167 11.61 18.79 6.03
C ASN A 167 11.24 17.88 4.84
N LYS A 168 10.18 18.26 4.12
CA LYS A 168 9.61 17.48 3.02
C LYS A 168 10.56 17.32 1.84
N ASP A 169 11.47 18.26 1.64
CA ASP A 169 12.46 18.22 0.54
C ASP A 169 13.45 17.05 0.68
N HIS A 170 13.55 16.47 1.88
CA HIS A 170 14.34 15.27 2.13
C HIS A 170 13.75 14.02 1.45
N PHE A 171 12.47 14.04 1.09
CA PHE A 171 11.82 13.01 0.28
C PHE A 171 11.33 13.60 -1.04
N ARG A 172 12.01 13.27 -2.15
CA ARG A 172 11.51 13.61 -3.49
C ARG A 172 10.34 12.71 -3.85
N VAL A 173 9.12 13.18 -3.63
CA VAL A 173 7.88 12.45 -3.91
C VAL A 173 7.18 12.93 -5.17
N GLY A 174 7.66 14.01 -5.81
CA GLY A 174 7.07 14.58 -7.03
C GLY A 174 5.74 15.31 -6.78
N VAL A 175 5.29 15.35 -5.52
CA VAL A 175 4.10 16.04 -5.01
C VAL A 175 4.50 16.81 -3.75
N ASP A 176 5.33 17.83 -3.94
CA ASP A 176 6.00 18.52 -2.83
C ASP A 176 4.99 19.31 -1.98
N GLY A 177 5.05 19.11 -0.66
CA GLY A 177 4.21 19.84 0.28
C GLY A 177 2.87 19.18 0.62
N TYR A 178 2.37 18.22 -0.16
CA TYR A 178 0.99 17.73 -0.05
C TYR A 178 0.83 16.40 0.72
N GLU A 179 -0.23 16.30 1.52
CA GLU A 179 -0.81 15.01 1.90
C GLU A 179 -1.61 14.49 0.70
N LEU A 180 -1.19 13.36 0.14
CA LEU A 180 -1.80 12.77 -1.04
C LEU A 180 -2.73 11.63 -0.63
N THR A 181 -3.98 11.70 -1.06
CA THR A 181 -4.96 10.63 -0.94
C THR A 181 -5.48 10.23 -2.32
N ILE A 182 -5.33 8.96 -2.66
CA ILE A 182 -5.94 8.35 -3.86
C ILE A 182 -6.95 7.32 -3.38
N ALA A 183 -8.19 7.44 -3.85
CA ALA A 183 -9.24 6.45 -3.64
C ALA A 183 -9.78 5.98 -4.99
N GLN A 184 -9.64 4.69 -5.30
CA GLN A 184 -10.21 4.10 -6.49
C GLN A 184 -11.24 3.04 -6.14
N LYS A 185 -12.50 3.34 -6.48
CA LYS A 185 -13.62 2.40 -6.40
C LYS A 185 -13.89 1.81 -7.77
N ALA A 186 -13.91 0.49 -7.88
CA ALA A 186 -14.39 -0.15 -9.10
C ALA A 186 -15.31 -1.30 -8.78
N LYS A 187 -16.31 -1.49 -9.64
CA LYS A 187 -17.34 -2.51 -9.52
C LYS A 187 -17.59 -3.11 -10.90
N ALA A 188 -17.48 -4.42 -11.01
CA ALA A 188 -17.79 -5.13 -12.24
C ALA A 188 -18.83 -6.21 -11.96
N LYS A 189 -19.85 -6.31 -12.81
CA LYS A 189 -20.84 -7.38 -12.79
C LYS A 189 -20.86 -8.10 -14.13
N SER A 190 -20.75 -9.43 -14.12
CA SER A 190 -20.80 -10.26 -15.32
C SER A 190 -22.09 -10.00 -16.12
N GLY A 191 -21.97 -9.76 -17.43
CA GLY A 191 -23.10 -9.49 -18.33
C GLY A 191 -23.83 -8.16 -18.08
N SER A 192 -23.20 -7.20 -17.40
CA SER A 192 -23.79 -5.91 -17.05
C SER A 192 -22.74 -4.79 -17.15
N THR A 193 -23.12 -3.59 -16.72
CA THR A 193 -22.28 -2.40 -16.77
C THR A 193 -21.16 -2.45 -15.71
N SER A 194 -20.00 -1.88 -16.05
CA SER A 194 -18.85 -1.76 -15.14
C SER A 194 -18.72 -0.33 -14.65
N PHE A 195 -18.57 -0.13 -13.34
CA PHE A 195 -18.36 1.19 -12.75
C PHE A 195 -16.92 1.36 -12.32
N ASN A 196 -16.36 2.54 -12.56
CA ASN A 196 -15.07 2.97 -12.01
C ASN A 196 -15.18 4.42 -11.54
N GLN A 197 -14.61 4.71 -10.38
CA GLN A 197 -14.45 6.04 -9.85
C GLN A 197 -13.05 6.17 -9.27
N VAL A 198 -12.34 7.22 -9.67
CA VAL A 198 -11.04 7.59 -9.12
C VAL A 198 -11.19 8.99 -8.54
N ALA A 199 -10.93 9.11 -7.24
CA ALA A 199 -10.86 10.38 -6.54
C ALA A 199 -9.43 10.59 -6.05
N LEU A 200 -8.90 11.77 -6.34
CA LEU A 200 -7.61 12.27 -5.92
C LEU A 200 -7.86 13.50 -5.05
N ALA A 201 -7.22 13.57 -3.89
CA ALA A 201 -7.12 14.79 -3.11
C ALA A 201 -5.67 14.99 -2.68
N ALA A 202 -5.19 16.21 -2.81
CA ALA A 202 -3.90 16.65 -2.35
C ALA A 202 -4.08 17.95 -1.57
N SER A 203 -3.64 18.00 -0.31
CA SER A 203 -3.76 19.20 0.53
C SER A 203 -2.44 19.61 1.19
N ASN A 204 -2.17 20.91 1.28
CA ASN A 204 -1.05 21.45 2.03
C ASN A 204 -1.42 22.76 2.76
N SER A 205 -0.42 23.46 3.32
CA SER A 205 -0.62 24.74 4.02
C SER A 205 -0.98 25.91 3.09
N THR A 206 -0.78 25.78 1.78
CA THR A 206 -0.97 26.85 0.79
C THR A 206 -2.21 26.65 -0.10
N GLY A 207 -2.85 25.47 -0.06
CA GLY A 207 -4.04 25.20 -0.88
C GLY A 207 -4.41 23.72 -0.95
N CYS A 208 -5.42 23.44 -1.75
CA CYS A 208 -5.90 22.08 -2.01
C CYS A 208 -6.12 21.85 -3.51
N TYR A 209 -5.96 20.60 -3.92
CA TYR A 209 -6.29 20.10 -5.23
C TYR A 209 -7.15 18.84 -5.08
N SER A 210 -8.20 18.73 -5.88
CA SER A 210 -8.99 17.51 -5.97
C SER A 210 -9.44 17.24 -7.40
N LEU A 211 -9.48 15.96 -7.76
CA LEU A 211 -9.96 15.48 -9.04
C LEU A 211 -10.80 14.22 -8.81
N ASN A 212 -12.03 14.22 -9.30
CA ASN A 212 -12.93 13.08 -9.29
C ASN A 212 -13.32 12.72 -10.72
N VAL A 213 -12.99 11.50 -11.13
CA VAL A 213 -13.33 10.94 -12.44
C VAL A 213 -14.19 9.71 -12.24
N ARG A 214 -15.34 9.66 -12.91
CA ARG A 214 -16.26 8.52 -12.89
C ARG A 214 -16.54 8.04 -14.30
N SER A 215 -16.56 6.73 -14.48
CA SER A 215 -17.00 6.09 -15.72
C SER A 215 -18.00 4.99 -15.45
N ASP A 216 -18.97 4.85 -16.35
CA ASP A 216 -19.85 3.70 -16.46
C ASP A 216 -19.63 3.04 -17.83
N SER A 217 -19.24 1.77 -17.82
CA SER A 217 -19.03 0.92 -18.99
C SER A 217 -18.05 1.51 -20.00
N GLY A 218 -17.01 2.17 -19.49
CA GLY A 218 -15.99 2.85 -20.28
C GLY A 218 -16.36 4.26 -20.74
N ILE A 219 -17.58 4.73 -20.47
CA ILE A 219 -18.03 6.09 -20.80
C ILE A 219 -17.84 6.97 -19.57
N TYR A 220 -17.13 8.10 -19.71
CA TYR A 220 -17.00 9.08 -18.64
C TYR A 220 -18.36 9.71 -18.32
N THR A 221 -18.75 9.65 -17.04
CA THR A 221 -20.00 10.22 -16.52
C THR A 221 -19.75 11.39 -15.58
N GLU A 222 -18.52 11.54 -15.07
CA GLU A 222 -18.11 12.63 -14.19
C GLU A 222 -16.63 12.95 -14.41
N TYR A 223 -16.32 14.24 -14.50
CA TYR A 223 -14.97 14.80 -14.45
C TYR A 223 -15.08 16.12 -13.70
N VAL A 224 -14.69 16.14 -12.43
CA VAL A 224 -14.77 17.31 -11.56
C VAL A 224 -13.40 17.59 -11.00
N GLU A 225 -12.90 18.79 -11.25
CA GLU A 225 -11.65 19.31 -10.72
C GLU A 225 -11.96 20.53 -9.83
N ALA A 226 -11.40 20.57 -8.62
CA ALA A 226 -11.68 21.63 -7.66
C ALA A 226 -10.49 21.90 -6.74
N GLU A 227 -10.35 23.16 -6.31
CA GLU A 227 -9.31 23.62 -5.39
C GLU A 227 -9.71 23.53 -3.91
N THR A 228 -10.87 22.94 -3.60
CA THR A 228 -11.33 22.66 -2.23
C THR A 228 -11.21 21.18 -1.94
N CYS A 229 -10.82 20.81 -0.72
CA CYS A 229 -10.67 19.40 -0.35
C CYS A 229 -12.03 18.77 -0.03
N PRO A 230 -12.56 17.85 -0.86
CA PRO A 230 -13.65 17.01 -0.41
C PRO A 230 -13.13 16.01 0.64
N ASN A 231 -14.03 15.51 1.49
CA ASN A 231 -13.77 14.32 2.30
C ASN A 231 -13.70 13.09 1.38
N VAL A 232 -12.53 12.84 0.78
CA VAL A 232 -12.25 11.58 0.06
C VAL A 232 -12.15 10.48 1.09
N ASN A 233 -13.28 9.89 1.53
CA ASN A 233 -13.42 8.82 2.54
C ASN A 233 -12.08 8.43 3.20
N GLN A 234 -11.59 9.32 4.07
CA GLN A 234 -10.18 9.37 4.47
C GLN A 234 -9.81 8.27 5.48
N TYR A 235 -10.80 7.49 5.92
CA TYR A 235 -10.61 6.40 6.87
C TYR A 235 -9.99 5.17 6.19
N VAL A 236 -8.73 5.27 5.81
CA VAL A 236 -7.80 4.18 6.11
C VAL A 236 -7.37 4.48 7.53
N GLY A 237 -8.03 3.88 8.51
CA GLY A 237 -7.69 4.13 9.91
C GLY A 237 -6.17 4.02 10.07
N ASP A 238 -5.55 5.03 10.67
CA ASP A 238 -4.40 4.76 11.51
C ASP A 238 -4.96 3.79 12.55
N TYR A 239 -4.82 2.49 12.31
CA TYR A 239 -4.97 1.53 13.39
C TYR A 239 -3.78 1.79 14.31
N SER A 240 -3.90 2.83 15.14
CA SER A 240 -3.48 2.77 16.53
C SER A 240 -4.33 1.67 17.17
N ASP A 241 -3.97 0.42 16.91
CA ASP A 241 -4.18 -0.59 17.92
C ASP A 241 -2.96 -0.43 18.84
N ASP A 242 -3.20 0.30 19.92
CA ASP A 242 -2.47 0.26 21.18
C ASP A 242 -2.39 -1.19 21.66
N GLY A 243 -1.52 -1.99 21.03
CA GLY A 243 -1.51 -3.43 21.28
C GLY A 243 -0.34 -4.23 20.74
N ASP A 244 0.65 -3.59 20.11
CA ASP A 244 2.01 -4.13 19.95
C ASP A 244 2.92 -2.94 19.66
N ASP A 245 3.41 -2.31 20.73
CA ASP A 245 4.63 -1.52 20.66
C ASP A 245 5.66 -2.32 19.85
N LEU A 246 6.17 -1.74 18.76
CA LEU A 246 7.49 -2.14 18.29
C LEU A 246 8.39 -2.05 19.51
N PRO A 247 9.03 -3.15 19.98
CA PRO A 247 9.79 -3.09 21.20
C PRO A 247 10.86 -2.02 21.07
N ASN A 248 10.67 -0.91 21.78
CA ASN A 248 11.70 0.04 22.13
C ASN A 248 12.56 -0.63 23.21
N THR A 249 13.30 -1.67 22.84
CA THR A 249 14.38 -2.19 23.68
C THR A 249 15.50 -2.71 22.79
N LEU A 250 16.42 -1.78 22.48
CA LEU A 250 17.83 -2.10 22.43
C LEU A 250 18.50 -1.14 23.40
N GLU A 251 18.63 -1.59 24.65
CA GLU A 251 19.89 -1.35 25.38
C GLU A 251 21.02 -2.12 24.68
#